data_AF-A0A1A8UT79-F1
#
_entry.id   AF-A0A1A8UT79-F1
#
_cell.length_a   1.000
_cell.length_b   1.000
_cell.length_c   1.000
_cell.angle_alpha   90.00
_cell.angle_beta   90.00
_cell.angle_gamma   90.00
#
_symmetry.space_group_name_H-M   'P 1'
#
loop_
_entity.id
_entity.type
_entity.pdbx_description
1 polymer ?
#
loop_
_entity_poly.entity_id
_entity_poly.type
_entity_poly.pdbx_seq_one_letter_code
_entity_poly.pdbx_strand_id
1 'polypeptide(L)'
;AATRSGSRVVMGSKVSSKMAAPAARVIQAVRPHAPLIKFPSRHGIPRPNAQEALKTLAASFPQYNAPSSASAAASPPSSRPHVAPTPIPGMPDTLASIQQLPARYRRRPLTSDEVDYIQRGGPE
;
A
#
# COMPACT_ATOMS: atom_id res chain seq x y z
N ALA A 1 -21.26 68.73 71.18
CA ALA A 1 -20.03 68.49 70.41
C ALA A 1 -20.39 68.17 68.97
N ALA A 2 -19.68 68.79 68.01
CA ALA A 2 -19.51 68.47 66.58
C ALA A 2 -20.77 68.16 65.74
N THR A 3 -21.33 69.11 64.98
CA THR A 3 -20.96 69.53 63.60
C THR A 3 -21.03 68.45 62.51
N ARG A 4 -22.08 68.59 61.69
CA ARG A 4 -22.05 68.75 60.23
C ARG A 4 -21.58 67.55 59.40
N SER A 5 -22.57 66.74 59.01
CA SER A 5 -22.55 65.84 57.86
C SER A 5 -22.23 66.61 56.59
N GLY A 6 -21.17 66.19 55.89
CA GLY A 6 -20.72 66.78 54.65
C GLY A 6 -19.93 65.76 53.83
N SER A 7 -20.28 65.69 52.55
CA SER A 7 -19.54 65.06 51.44
C SER A 7 -19.48 63.52 51.47
N ARG A 8 -19.51 62.78 50.35
CA ARG A 8 -19.08 63.12 49.00
C ARG A 8 -19.62 62.05 48.02
N VAL A 9 -20.00 62.49 46.83
CA VAL A 9 -20.37 61.67 45.67
C VAL A 9 -19.14 60.94 45.12
N VAL A 10 -19.33 59.80 44.43
CA VAL A 10 -18.77 59.44 43.10
C VAL A 10 -18.42 57.95 42.94
N MET A 11 -19.32 57.27 42.23
CA MET A 11 -19.13 56.39 41.05
C MET A 11 -17.76 55.75 40.74
N GLY A 12 -17.81 54.45 40.45
CA GLY A 12 -17.05 53.87 39.33
C GLY A 12 -16.14 52.68 39.66
N SER A 13 -16.67 51.47 39.53
CA SER A 13 -15.84 50.26 39.39
C SER A 13 -16.05 49.65 38.01
N LYS A 14 -15.29 50.14 37.02
CA LYS A 14 -15.10 49.46 35.73
C LYS A 14 -13.99 48.42 35.92
N VAL A 15 -14.34 47.15 36.08
CA VAL A 15 -13.35 46.07 36.06
C VAL A 15 -13.02 45.75 34.59
N SER A 16 -11.84 46.18 34.15
CA SER A 16 -11.29 45.81 32.84
C SER A 16 -10.75 44.38 32.93
N SER A 17 -11.50 43.42 32.38
CA SER A 17 -11.00 42.06 32.19
C SER A 17 -10.01 42.05 31.02
N LYS A 18 -8.71 41.89 31.33
CA LYS A 18 -7.69 41.64 30.33
C LYS A 18 -7.58 40.13 30.09
N MET A 19 -8.14 39.64 28.99
CA MET A 19 -7.89 38.28 28.53
C MET A 19 -6.62 38.27 27.65
N ALA A 20 -5.57 37.61 28.11
CA ALA A 20 -4.40 37.28 27.30
C ALA A 20 -4.75 36.08 26.42
N ALA A 21 -4.88 36.31 25.11
CA ALA A 21 -5.07 35.23 24.13
C ALA A 21 -3.73 34.49 23.90
N PRO A 22 -3.71 33.14 23.87
CA PRO A 22 -2.51 32.41 23.51
C PRO A 22 -2.24 32.60 22.01
N ALA A 23 -1.18 33.32 21.67
CA ALA A 23 -0.71 33.43 20.29
C ALA A 23 -0.22 32.04 19.83
N ALA A 24 -1.04 31.36 19.03
CA ALA A 24 -0.68 30.08 18.43
C ALA A 24 0.50 30.28 17.46
N ARG A 25 1.62 29.59 17.72
CA ARG A 25 2.77 29.59 16.81
C ARG A 25 2.39 28.81 15.55
N VAL A 26 2.32 29.50 14.43
CA VAL A 26 2.12 28.90 13.10
C VAL A 26 3.42 28.22 12.71
N ILE A 27 3.50 26.89 12.89
CA ILE A 27 4.63 26.09 12.41
C ILE A 27 4.40 25.86 10.92
N GLN A 28 5.15 26.55 10.07
CA GLN A 28 5.18 26.28 8.64
C GLN A 28 5.87 24.92 8.44
N ALA A 29 5.08 23.88 8.21
CA ALA A 29 5.60 22.55 7.92
C ALA A 29 6.27 22.54 6.54
N VAL A 30 7.60 22.63 6.51
CA VAL A 30 8.38 22.45 5.29
C VAL A 30 8.41 20.96 4.95
N ARG A 31 7.91 20.59 3.77
CA ARG A 31 7.95 19.20 3.30
C ARG A 31 9.41 18.82 3.00
N PRO A 32 9.96 17.76 3.62
CA PRO A 32 11.29 17.29 3.30
C PRO A 32 11.35 16.84 1.83
N HIS A 33 12.43 17.23 1.13
CA HIS A 33 12.66 16.84 -0.26
C HIS A 33 13.06 15.36 -0.35
N ALA A 34 12.32 14.57 -1.13
CA ALA A 34 12.69 13.20 -1.44
C ALA A 34 13.67 13.20 -2.62
N PRO A 35 14.93 12.77 -2.44
CA PRO A 35 15.92 12.80 -3.51
C PRO A 35 15.55 11.82 -4.63
N LEU A 36 15.83 12.22 -5.87
CA LEU A 36 15.66 11.35 -7.03
C LEU A 36 16.71 10.23 -7.04
N ILE A 37 16.28 9.03 -7.44
CA ILE A 37 17.21 7.92 -7.69
C ILE A 37 18.13 8.27 -8.86
N LYS A 38 19.42 7.94 -8.73
CA LYS A 38 20.41 8.11 -9.80
C LYS A 38 20.79 6.74 -10.34
N PHE A 39 20.69 6.58 -11.65
CA PHE A 39 21.20 5.37 -12.30
C PHE A 39 22.72 5.48 -12.51
N PRO A 40 23.48 4.40 -12.30
CA PRO A 40 24.90 4.38 -12.62
C PRO A 40 25.16 4.76 -14.08
N SER A 41 26.24 5.51 -14.31
CA SER A 41 26.69 5.85 -15.67
C SER A 41 26.91 4.57 -16.48
N ARG A 42 26.31 4.50 -17.68
CA ARG A 42 26.47 3.37 -18.60
C ARG A 42 27.61 3.56 -19.60
N HIS A 43 28.45 4.58 -19.41
CA HIS A 43 29.61 4.80 -20.28
C HIS A 43 30.64 3.67 -20.04
N GLY A 44 30.91 2.88 -21.09
CA GLY A 44 31.88 1.78 -21.05
C GLY A 44 31.28 0.39 -20.80
N ILE A 45 29.98 0.26 -20.53
CA ILE A 45 29.30 -1.05 -20.46
C ILE A 45 28.71 -1.33 -21.84
N PRO A 46 29.28 -2.27 -22.63
CA PRO A 46 28.65 -2.69 -23.87
C PRO A 46 27.24 -3.19 -23.57
N ARG A 47 26.25 -2.76 -24.36
CA ARG A 47 24.87 -3.27 -24.21
C ARG A 47 24.94 -4.79 -24.37
N PRO A 48 24.60 -5.58 -23.34
CA PRO A 48 24.64 -7.03 -23.47
C PRO A 48 23.65 -7.43 -24.56
N ASN A 49 24.06 -8.34 -25.43
CA ASN A 49 23.16 -8.98 -26.38
C ASN A 49 21.98 -9.56 -25.58
N ALA A 50 20.75 -9.47 -26.10
CA ALA A 50 19.56 -10.00 -25.44
C ALA A 50 19.77 -11.45 -24.96
N GLN A 51 20.52 -12.26 -25.71
CA GLN A 51 20.85 -13.63 -25.33
C GLN A 51 21.76 -13.74 -24.10
N GLU A 52 22.73 -12.85 -23.94
CA GLU A 52 23.65 -12.83 -22.79
C GLU A 52 23.00 -12.22 -21.55
N ALA A 53 22.11 -11.25 -21.75
CA ALA A 53 21.27 -10.70 -20.69
C ALA A 53 20.36 -11.78 -20.08
N LEU A 54 19.77 -12.65 -20.90
CA LEU A 54 18.94 -13.75 -20.42
C LEU A 54 19.76 -14.79 -19.63
N LYS A 55 20.97 -15.12 -20.10
CA LYS A 55 21.87 -16.07 -19.41
C LYS A 55 22.33 -15.54 -18.05
N THR A 56 22.70 -14.27 -17.97
CA THR A 56 23.11 -13.63 -16.71
C THR A 56 21.94 -13.49 -15.73
N LEU A 57 20.73 -13.19 -16.22
CA LEU A 57 19.53 -13.16 -15.38
C LEU A 57 19.22 -14.55 -14.80
N ALA A 58 19.30 -15.60 -15.63
CA ALA A 58 19.05 -16.98 -15.20
C ALA A 58 20.05 -17.48 -14.14
N ALA A 59 21.31 -17.03 -14.19
CA ALA A 59 22.33 -17.38 -13.21
C ALA A 59 22.22 -16.61 -11.87
N SER A 60 21.47 -15.50 -11.84
CA SER A 60 21.33 -14.64 -10.66
C SER A 60 20.12 -15.02 -9.77
N PHE A 61 19.21 -15.87 -10.27
CA PHE A 61 18.10 -16.37 -9.47
C PHE A 61 18.49 -17.64 -8.70
N PRO A 62 18.29 -17.70 -7.38
CA PRO A 62 18.54 -18.93 -6.63
C PRO A 62 17.58 -20.04 -7.09
N GLN A 63 18.13 -21.11 -7.68
CA GLN A 63 17.40 -22.34 -7.97
C GLN A 63 16.97 -23.00 -6.65
N TYR A 64 15.69 -22.91 -6.30
CA TYR A 64 15.10 -23.81 -5.32
C TYR A 64 14.93 -25.19 -5.96
N ASN A 65 15.81 -26.12 -5.57
CA ASN A 65 15.76 -27.52 -5.97
C ASN A 65 14.56 -28.20 -5.27
N ALA A 66 13.52 -28.57 -6.02
CA ALA A 66 12.42 -29.41 -5.51
C ALA A 66 12.48 -30.79 -6.18
N PRO A 67 12.38 -31.90 -5.43
CA PRO A 67 12.57 -33.23 -5.98
C PRO A 67 11.41 -33.65 -6.87
N SER A 68 11.75 -34.21 -8.02
CA SER A 68 10.87 -34.88 -8.96
C SER A 68 10.10 -36.02 -8.28
N SER A 69 8.77 -35.95 -8.32
CA SER A 69 7.90 -37.11 -8.12
C SER A 69 7.05 -37.28 -9.36
N ALA A 70 7.44 -38.25 -10.18
CA ALA A 70 6.62 -38.78 -11.25
C ALA A 70 5.62 -39.78 -10.65
N SER A 71 4.32 -39.60 -10.91
CA SER A 71 3.36 -40.71 -10.99
C SER A 71 2.08 -40.27 -11.71
N ALA A 72 1.63 -41.19 -12.56
CA ALA A 72 0.59 -41.11 -13.58
C ALA A 72 -0.83 -40.81 -13.07
N ALA A 73 -1.66 -40.16 -13.90
CA ALA A 73 -2.71 -40.84 -14.70
C ALA A 73 -3.77 -39.87 -15.28
N ALA A 74 -3.91 -39.92 -16.61
CA ALA A 74 -5.10 -39.74 -17.45
C ALA A 74 -6.11 -38.57 -17.21
N SER A 75 -6.02 -37.55 -18.07
CA SER A 75 -7.16 -36.77 -18.59
C SER A 75 -6.76 -36.16 -19.96
N PRO A 76 -7.69 -36.01 -20.93
CA PRO A 76 -7.35 -35.66 -22.33
C PRO A 76 -6.64 -34.29 -22.41
N PRO A 77 -5.73 -34.09 -23.39
CA PRO A 77 -5.00 -32.85 -23.50
C PRO A 77 -5.94 -31.75 -24.00
N SER A 78 -6.52 -31.01 -23.07
CA SER A 78 -7.03 -29.68 -23.37
C SER A 78 -5.85 -28.88 -23.93
N SER A 79 -6.00 -28.33 -25.13
CA SER A 79 -4.95 -27.69 -25.94
C SER A 79 -4.40 -26.38 -25.36
N ARG A 80 -4.64 -26.12 -24.07
CA ARG A 80 -4.06 -25.00 -23.35
C ARG A 80 -2.81 -25.50 -22.62
N PRO A 81 -1.64 -24.86 -22.75
CA PRO A 81 -0.53 -25.18 -21.87
C PRO A 81 -1.04 -24.97 -20.45
N HIS A 82 -1.16 -26.07 -19.69
CA HIS A 82 -1.35 -26.02 -18.25
C HIS A 82 -0.11 -25.32 -17.72
N VAL A 83 -0.17 -23.99 -17.63
CA VAL A 83 0.83 -23.21 -16.92
C VAL A 83 0.71 -23.71 -15.50
N ALA A 84 1.66 -24.56 -15.09
CA ALA A 84 1.84 -24.91 -13.69
C ALA A 84 1.72 -23.60 -12.91
N PRO A 85 0.86 -23.52 -11.88
CA PRO A 85 0.66 -22.27 -11.16
C PRO A 85 2.03 -21.85 -10.67
N THR A 86 2.63 -20.87 -11.34
CA THR A 86 3.87 -20.28 -10.89
C THR A 86 3.53 -19.74 -9.52
N PRO A 87 4.20 -20.19 -8.44
CA PRO A 87 3.97 -19.62 -7.13
C PRO A 87 4.28 -18.13 -7.27
N ILE A 88 3.23 -17.31 -7.39
CA ILE A 88 3.40 -15.87 -7.46
C ILE A 88 4.04 -15.52 -6.12
N PRO A 89 5.25 -14.92 -6.09
CA PRO A 89 5.85 -14.53 -4.84
C PRO A 89 4.92 -13.54 -4.13
N GLY A 90 4.28 -13.98 -3.04
CA GLY A 90 3.23 -13.22 -2.39
C GLY A 90 2.48 -14.04 -1.34
N MET A 91 1.75 -13.34 -0.47
CA MET A 91 0.90 -13.97 0.52
C MET A 91 -0.27 -14.65 -0.21
N PRO A 92 -0.57 -15.94 0.05
CA PRO A 92 -1.70 -16.60 -0.59
C PRO A 92 -2.99 -15.86 -0.22
N ASP A 93 -3.86 -15.66 -1.20
CA ASP A 93 -5.18 -15.07 -0.99
C ASP A 93 -5.99 -16.03 -0.09
N THR A 94 -6.22 -15.62 1.16
CA THR A 94 -7.03 -16.35 2.13
C THR A 94 -8.28 -15.57 2.44
N LEU A 95 -9.35 -16.23 2.90
CA LEU A 95 -10.58 -15.52 3.28
C LEU A 95 -10.34 -14.45 4.34
N ALA A 96 -9.40 -14.69 5.26
CA ALA A 96 -9.00 -13.73 6.28
C ALA A 96 -8.32 -12.48 5.68
N SER A 97 -7.41 -12.65 4.70
CA SER A 97 -6.75 -11.50 4.05
C SER A 97 -7.72 -10.66 3.22
N ILE A 98 -8.65 -11.31 2.52
CA ILE A 98 -9.70 -10.64 1.74
C ILE A 98 -10.62 -9.83 2.67
N GLN A 99 -10.86 -10.29 3.90
CA GLN A 99 -11.67 -9.56 4.88
C GLN A 99 -11.00 -8.29 5.41
N GLN A 100 -9.68 -8.19 5.33
CA GLN A 100 -8.94 -6.99 5.74
C GLN A 100 -8.97 -5.89 4.67
N LEU A 101 -9.30 -6.23 3.41
CA LEU A 101 -9.33 -5.27 2.32
C LEU A 101 -10.54 -4.32 2.40
N PRO A 102 -10.37 -3.04 2.01
CA PRO A 102 -11.50 -2.13 1.84
C PRO A 102 -12.55 -2.71 0.89
N ALA A 103 -13.83 -2.42 1.16
CA ALA A 103 -14.96 -3.01 0.44
C ALA A 103 -14.85 -2.87 -1.10
N ARG A 104 -14.34 -1.73 -1.57
CA ARG A 104 -14.11 -1.44 -2.99
C ARG A 104 -13.11 -2.37 -3.71
N TYR A 105 -12.30 -3.11 -2.96
CA TYR A 105 -11.28 -4.03 -3.49
C TYR A 105 -11.59 -5.50 -3.19
N ARG A 106 -12.68 -5.80 -2.46
CA ARG A 106 -13.09 -7.17 -2.17
C ARG A 106 -13.73 -7.80 -3.41
N ARG A 107 -13.16 -8.91 -3.89
CA ARG A 107 -13.75 -9.73 -4.95
C ARG A 107 -14.94 -10.55 -4.42
N ARG A 108 -15.86 -10.94 -5.30
CA ARG A 108 -16.95 -11.86 -4.96
C ARG A 108 -16.40 -13.29 -4.84
N PRO A 109 -16.89 -14.11 -3.89
CA PRO A 109 -16.62 -15.55 -3.89
C PRO A 109 -17.11 -16.19 -5.18
N LEU A 110 -16.33 -17.11 -5.75
CA LEU A 110 -16.71 -17.88 -6.94
C LEU A 110 -17.55 -19.10 -6.53
N THR A 111 -18.62 -19.38 -7.27
CA THR A 111 -19.41 -20.62 -7.10
C THR A 111 -18.76 -21.79 -7.84
N SER A 112 -19.12 -23.03 -7.49
CA SER A 112 -18.62 -24.23 -8.19
C SER A 112 -18.90 -24.17 -9.70
N ASP A 113 -20.12 -23.78 -10.06
CA ASP A 113 -20.59 -23.75 -11.44
C ASP A 113 -19.81 -22.70 -12.26
N GLU A 114 -19.46 -21.57 -11.63
CA GLU A 114 -18.60 -20.53 -12.23
C GLU A 114 -17.18 -21.03 -12.42
N VAL A 115 -16.61 -21.72 -11.42
CA VAL A 115 -15.28 -22.31 -11.53
C VAL A 115 -15.24 -23.27 -12.73
N ASP A 116 -16.25 -24.11 -12.88
CA ASP A 116 -16.33 -25.06 -13.99
C ASP A 116 -16.54 -24.34 -15.34
N TYR A 117 -17.41 -23.32 -15.39
CA TYR A 117 -17.63 -22.54 -16.60
C TYR A 117 -16.35 -21.82 -17.07
N ILE A 118 -15.57 -21.27 -16.14
CA ILE A 118 -14.27 -20.64 -16.42
C ILE A 118 -13.27 -21.69 -16.91
N GLN A 119 -13.23 -22.86 -16.29
CA GLN A 119 -12.33 -23.95 -16.67
C GLN A 119 -12.68 -24.54 -18.05
N ARG A 120 -13.96 -24.69 -18.37
CA ARG A 120 -14.44 -25.14 -19.68
C ARG A 120 -14.18 -24.13 -20.80
N GLY A 121 -14.12 -22.84 -20.47
CA GLY A 121 -13.74 -21.78 -21.41
C GLY A 121 -14.90 -20.99 -22.01
N GLY A 122 -16.11 -21.09 -21.44
CA GLY A 122 -17.29 -20.34 -21.90
C GLY A 122 -18.46 -21.25 -22.29
N PRO A 123 -19.48 -20.68 -22.96
CA PRO A 123 -20.58 -21.44 -23.51
C PRO A 123 -20.20 -22.02 -24.89
N GLU A 124 -20.78 -23.17 -25.21
CA GLU A 124 -20.62 -23.87 -26.50
C GLU A 124 -21.36 -23.14 -27.64
#